data_AF-A0A381THQ5-F1
#
_entry.id   AF-A0A381THQ5-F1
#
_cell.length_a   1.000
_cell.length_b   1.000
_cell.length_c   1.000
_cell.angle_alpha   90.00
_cell.angle_beta   90.00
_cell.angle_gamma   90.00
#
_symmetry.space_group_name_H-M   'P 1'
#
loop_
_entity.id
_entity.type
_entity.pdbx_description
1 polymer ?
#
loop_
_entity_poly.entity_id
_entity_poly.type
_entity_poly.pdbx_seq_one_letter_code
_entity_poly.pdbx_strand_id
1 'polypeptide(L)'
;MATEPERLEVSDGTDTVVLTSARNGWLVELRVEGDDDVRRQRLLEAATQTVMLGEGGRLELWIEDATPACDRVPLAAGFTHFRDLWRLERPLPAPDTDLSTRAFSSADADAFLEVNNRAFHWHPDQSDLTHEELAQKCAEPWFDPDGFRLFELEGRLAGFCWTKVHADETPPAGEIYAIAVDPDFHGRGLGRELLLDGLAWLAGQGLRHGMLYVESDNRHANRLYDELGFRRSRIDRAFQRIVR
;
A
#
# COMPACT_ATOMS: atom_id res chain seq x y z
N MET A 1 14.76 -19.50 6.29
CA MET A 1 14.34 -19.89 4.92
C MET A 1 12.89 -19.49 4.82
N ALA A 2 12.60 -18.34 4.21
CA ALA A 2 11.23 -17.95 3.92
C ALA A 2 10.61 -19.06 3.07
N THR A 3 9.54 -19.67 3.56
CA THR A 3 8.76 -20.63 2.78
C THR A 3 8.16 -19.85 1.62
N GLU A 4 8.37 -20.30 0.39
CA GLU A 4 7.72 -19.67 -0.77
C GLU A 4 6.21 -19.63 -0.54
N PRO A 5 5.54 -18.53 -0.90
CA PRO A 5 4.10 -18.43 -0.71
C PRO A 5 3.41 -19.56 -1.48
N GLU A 6 2.54 -20.28 -0.80
CA GLU A 6 1.68 -21.29 -1.42
C GLU A 6 0.88 -20.63 -2.55
N ARG A 7 0.80 -21.34 -3.68
CA ARG A 7 0.12 -20.87 -4.88
C ARG A 7 -0.80 -21.95 -5.43
N LEU A 8 -2.07 -21.61 -5.62
CA LEU A 8 -3.07 -22.46 -6.26
C LEU A 8 -3.51 -21.83 -7.57
N GLU A 9 -3.71 -22.64 -8.60
CA GLU A 9 -4.15 -22.18 -9.91
C GLU A 9 -5.42 -22.93 -10.33
N VAL A 10 -6.43 -22.18 -10.77
CA VAL A 10 -7.65 -22.71 -11.36
C VAL A 10 -7.77 -22.16 -12.77
N SER A 11 -7.95 -23.04 -13.75
CA SER A 11 -8.07 -22.67 -15.17
C SER A 11 -9.13 -23.51 -15.86
N ASP A 12 -9.80 -22.92 -16.85
CA ASP A 12 -10.69 -23.60 -17.80
C ASP A 12 -10.02 -23.88 -19.16
N GLY A 13 -8.70 -23.68 -19.24
CA GLY A 13 -7.89 -23.86 -20.45
C GLY A 13 -7.66 -22.57 -21.26
N THR A 14 -8.40 -21.49 -21.00
CA THR A 14 -8.17 -20.18 -21.61
C THR A 14 -8.01 -19.10 -20.54
N ASP A 15 -8.90 -19.11 -19.55
CA ASP A 15 -8.89 -18.15 -18.46
C ASP A 15 -8.29 -18.78 -17.20
N THR A 16 -7.71 -17.95 -16.33
CA THR A 16 -7.00 -18.41 -15.13
C THR A 16 -7.28 -17.51 -13.95
N VAL A 17 -7.40 -18.12 -12.77
CA VAL A 17 -7.31 -17.42 -11.48
C VAL A 17 -6.21 -18.05 -10.64
N VAL A 18 -5.31 -17.21 -10.15
CA VAL A 18 -4.21 -17.59 -9.28
C VAL A 18 -4.51 -17.11 -7.87
N LEU A 19 -4.36 -18.00 -6.90
CA LEU A 19 -4.47 -17.72 -5.48
C LEU A 19 -3.07 -17.80 -4.88
N THR A 20 -2.61 -16.70 -4.30
CA THR A 20 -1.31 -16.64 -3.61
C THR A 20 -1.55 -16.46 -2.12
N SER A 21 -0.98 -17.31 -1.29
CA SER A 21 -1.07 -17.18 0.17
C SER A 21 -0.45 -15.84 0.62
N ALA A 22 -1.15 -15.19 1.54
CA ALA A 22 -0.79 -13.91 2.13
C ALA A 22 -1.04 -13.95 3.63
N ARG A 23 -0.52 -12.96 4.36
CA ARG A 23 -0.60 -12.87 5.83
C ARG A 23 -2.01 -13.10 6.39
N ASN A 24 -3.03 -12.65 5.67
CA ASN A 24 -4.44 -12.68 6.11
C ASN A 24 -5.35 -13.53 5.20
N GLY A 25 -4.80 -14.46 4.41
CA GLY A 25 -5.59 -15.35 3.54
C GLY A 25 -4.98 -15.53 2.16
N TRP A 26 -5.77 -15.31 1.12
CA TRP A 26 -5.42 -15.56 -0.28
C TRP A 26 -5.62 -14.29 -1.11
N LEU A 27 -4.57 -13.84 -1.80
CA LEU A 27 -4.68 -12.84 -2.84
C LEU A 27 -5.19 -13.49 -4.13
N VAL A 28 -6.22 -12.90 -4.74
CA VAL A 28 -6.84 -13.39 -5.97
C VAL A 28 -6.36 -12.58 -7.16
N GLU A 29 -5.62 -13.23 -8.08
CA GLU A 29 -5.25 -12.66 -9.37
C GLU A 29 -6.08 -13.31 -10.48
N LEU A 30 -7.03 -12.55 -11.03
CA LEU A 30 -7.91 -13.01 -12.10
C LEU A 30 -7.42 -12.57 -13.47
N ARG A 31 -7.31 -13.51 -14.41
CA ARG A 31 -6.96 -13.25 -15.82
C ARG A 31 -8.01 -13.89 -16.72
N VAL A 32 -8.83 -13.04 -17.33
CA VAL A 32 -9.87 -13.44 -18.30
C VAL A 32 -9.66 -12.65 -19.58
N GLU A 33 -9.55 -13.33 -20.71
CA GLU A 33 -9.40 -12.66 -22.00
C GLU A 33 -10.70 -11.99 -22.43
N GLY A 34 -10.63 -10.70 -22.79
CA GLY A 34 -11.79 -9.92 -23.22
C GLY A 34 -12.71 -9.49 -22.07
N ASP A 35 -13.83 -8.87 -22.42
CA ASP A 35 -14.80 -8.34 -21.46
C ASP A 35 -15.99 -9.30 -21.28
N ASP A 36 -15.80 -10.32 -20.44
CA ASP A 36 -16.81 -11.35 -20.17
C ASP A 36 -17.05 -11.54 -18.66
N ASP A 37 -18.13 -10.93 -18.17
CA ASP A 37 -18.52 -10.99 -16.77
C ASP A 37 -18.90 -12.40 -16.30
N VAL A 38 -19.48 -13.22 -17.19
CA VAL A 38 -19.94 -14.57 -16.83
C VAL A 38 -18.74 -15.47 -16.58
N ARG A 39 -17.72 -15.39 -17.44
CA ARG A 39 -16.47 -16.15 -17.25
C ARG A 39 -15.72 -15.71 -16.01
N ARG A 40 -15.59 -14.39 -15.79
CA ARG A 40 -14.97 -13.85 -14.57
C ARG A 40 -15.69 -14.30 -13.30
N GLN A 41 -17.02 -14.22 -13.28
CA GLN A 41 -17.81 -14.67 -12.13
C GLN A 41 -17.58 -16.15 -11.85
N ARG A 42 -17.67 -17.01 -12.89
CA ARG A 42 -17.46 -18.46 -12.74
C ARG A 42 -16.08 -18.81 -12.21
N LEU A 43 -15.03 -18.13 -12.67
CA LEU A 43 -13.69 -18.37 -12.16
C LEU A 43 -13.52 -17.93 -10.70
N LEU A 44 -14.11 -16.82 -10.29
CA LEU A 44 -14.10 -16.40 -8.88
C LEU A 44 -14.86 -17.39 -7.99
N GLU A 45 -15.99 -17.92 -8.46
CA GLU A 45 -16.73 -18.99 -7.77
C GLU A 45 -15.91 -20.27 -7.67
N ALA A 46 -15.21 -20.67 -8.74
CA ALA A 46 -14.33 -21.83 -8.76
C ALA A 46 -13.12 -21.66 -7.83
N ALA A 47 -12.47 -20.49 -7.82
CA ALA A 47 -11.40 -20.16 -6.88
C ALA A 47 -11.88 -20.29 -5.43
N THR A 48 -13.08 -19.79 -5.15
CA THR A 48 -13.69 -19.92 -3.83
C THR A 48 -13.88 -21.39 -3.45
N GLN A 49 -14.39 -22.23 -4.35
CA GLN A 49 -14.55 -23.66 -4.10
C GLN A 49 -13.21 -24.35 -3.83
N THR A 50 -12.15 -23.98 -4.55
CA THR A 50 -10.79 -24.50 -4.30
C THR A 50 -10.33 -24.19 -2.88
N VAL A 51 -10.51 -22.95 -2.41
CA VAL A 51 -10.14 -22.58 -1.02
C VAL A 51 -11.02 -23.31 0.00
N MET A 52 -12.32 -23.49 -0.28
CA MET A 52 -13.25 -24.24 0.58
C MET A 52 -12.91 -25.73 0.72
N LEU A 53 -12.33 -26.34 -0.32
CA LEU A 53 -11.92 -27.76 -0.27
C LEU A 53 -10.63 -27.96 0.54
N GLY A 54 -9.87 -26.88 0.78
CA GLY A 54 -8.70 -26.85 1.65
C GLY A 54 -9.05 -26.44 3.08
N GLU A 55 -8.21 -25.60 3.70
CA GLU A 55 -8.39 -25.12 5.08
C GLU A 55 -9.35 -23.91 5.19
N GLY A 56 -9.90 -23.43 4.06
CA GLY A 56 -10.65 -22.19 4.01
C GLY A 56 -9.74 -20.96 4.09
N GLY A 57 -10.33 -19.81 4.41
CA GLY A 57 -9.62 -18.54 4.53
C GLY A 57 -10.36 -17.35 3.92
N ARG A 58 -9.73 -16.18 4.01
CA ARG A 58 -10.21 -14.95 3.35
C ARG A 58 -9.60 -14.85 1.97
N LEU A 59 -10.42 -14.80 0.93
CA LEU A 59 -10.02 -14.41 -0.41
C LEU A 59 -10.12 -12.89 -0.51
N GLU A 60 -9.08 -12.23 -1.02
CA GLU A 60 -9.01 -10.79 -1.26
C GLU A 60 -8.73 -10.54 -2.74
N LEU A 61 -9.67 -9.89 -3.43
CA LEU A 61 -9.59 -9.53 -4.83
C LEU A 61 -9.42 -8.02 -4.94
N TRP A 62 -8.35 -7.58 -5.61
CA TRP A 62 -8.13 -6.17 -5.90
C TRP A 62 -8.57 -5.84 -7.33
N ILE A 63 -9.35 -4.77 -7.46
CA ILE A 63 -9.67 -4.13 -8.73
C ILE A 63 -9.00 -2.77 -8.77
N GLU A 64 -8.10 -2.65 -9.72
CA GLU A 64 -7.35 -1.46 -10.05
C GLU A 64 -8.20 -0.46 -10.86
N ASP A 65 -8.10 0.84 -10.55
CA ASP A 65 -8.90 1.92 -11.18
C ASP A 65 -10.43 1.64 -11.20
N ALA A 66 -10.95 1.23 -10.05
CA ALA A 66 -12.31 0.75 -9.88
C ALA A 66 -13.36 1.85 -10.16
N THR A 67 -14.37 1.47 -10.95
CA THR A 67 -15.61 2.23 -11.15
C THR A 67 -16.79 1.47 -10.54
N PRO A 68 -17.97 2.11 -10.34
CA PRO A 68 -19.16 1.38 -9.84
C PRO A 68 -19.57 0.17 -10.69
N ALA A 69 -19.20 0.14 -11.98
CA ALA A 69 -19.49 -1.01 -12.84
C ALA A 69 -18.66 -2.25 -12.48
N CYS A 70 -17.48 -2.06 -11.88
CA CYS A 70 -16.58 -3.14 -11.47
C CYS A 70 -17.17 -4.00 -10.34
N ASP A 71 -18.12 -3.47 -9.57
CA ASP A 71 -18.71 -4.15 -8.40
C ASP A 71 -19.55 -5.36 -8.80
N ARG A 72 -20.12 -5.35 -10.01
CA ARG A 72 -21.08 -6.34 -10.48
C ARG A 72 -20.57 -7.77 -10.39
N VAL A 73 -19.35 -8.03 -10.86
CA VAL A 73 -18.79 -9.39 -10.94
C VAL A 73 -18.40 -9.93 -9.56
N PRO A 74 -17.59 -9.23 -8.73
CA PRO A 74 -17.24 -9.71 -7.40
C PRO A 74 -18.48 -9.93 -6.52
N LEU A 75 -19.45 -9.01 -6.54
CA LEU A 75 -20.68 -9.15 -5.75
C LEU A 75 -21.53 -10.33 -6.22
N ALA A 76 -21.67 -10.56 -7.53
CA ALA A 76 -22.37 -11.72 -8.07
C ALA A 76 -21.67 -13.04 -7.69
N ALA A 77 -20.32 -13.04 -7.65
CA ALA A 77 -19.51 -14.15 -7.16
C ALA A 77 -19.48 -14.26 -5.63
N GLY A 78 -20.32 -13.53 -4.89
CA GLY A 78 -20.46 -13.65 -3.43
C GLY A 78 -19.34 -12.99 -2.61
N PHE A 79 -18.51 -12.15 -3.22
CA PHE A 79 -17.61 -11.27 -2.48
C PHE A 79 -18.38 -10.07 -1.91
N THR A 80 -17.78 -9.40 -0.94
CA THR A 80 -18.27 -8.18 -0.32
C THR A 80 -17.22 -7.08 -0.44
N HIS A 81 -17.66 -5.82 -0.47
CA HIS A 81 -16.71 -4.70 -0.38
C HIS A 81 -15.90 -4.81 0.91
N PHE A 82 -14.58 -4.63 0.80
CA PHE A 82 -13.68 -4.66 1.94
C PHE A 82 -13.14 -3.27 2.26
N ARG A 83 -12.38 -2.68 1.31
CA ARG A 83 -11.76 -1.37 1.46
C ARG A 83 -11.49 -0.73 0.10
N ASP A 84 -11.44 0.59 0.10
CA ASP A 84 -11.00 1.39 -1.03
C ASP A 84 -9.70 2.10 -0.66
N LEU A 85 -8.66 1.89 -1.46
CA LEU A 85 -7.39 2.58 -1.38
C LEU A 85 -7.37 3.68 -2.45
N TRP A 86 -7.21 4.93 -2.03
CA TRP A 86 -7.13 6.06 -2.95
C TRP A 86 -5.69 6.33 -3.33
N ARG A 87 -5.42 6.41 -4.62
CA ARG A 87 -4.19 7.02 -5.13
C ARG A 87 -4.41 8.52 -5.24
N LEU A 88 -3.59 9.29 -4.54
CA LEU A 88 -3.59 10.75 -4.60
C LEU A 88 -2.32 11.24 -5.26
N GLU A 89 -2.42 12.35 -6.00
CA GLU A 89 -1.28 12.96 -6.70
C GLU A 89 -1.24 14.48 -6.52
N ARG A 90 -0.04 15.06 -6.63
CA ARG A 90 0.17 16.50 -6.75
C ARG A 90 1.39 16.83 -7.61
N PRO A 91 1.44 18.00 -8.26
CA PRO A 91 2.68 18.49 -8.86
C PRO A 91 3.72 18.81 -7.78
N LEU A 92 4.99 18.63 -8.11
CA LEU A 92 6.14 19.09 -7.34
C LEU A 92 6.70 20.40 -7.95
N PRO A 93 7.32 21.29 -7.16
CA PRO A 93 7.63 21.17 -5.73
C PRO A 93 6.41 21.34 -4.80
N ALA A 94 6.57 20.90 -3.55
CA ALA A 94 5.67 21.24 -2.43
C ALA A 94 6.04 22.60 -1.81
N PRO A 95 5.18 23.20 -0.97
CA PRO A 95 5.63 24.22 -0.03
C PRO A 95 6.82 23.71 0.81
N ASP A 96 7.75 24.60 1.14
CA ASP A 96 8.92 24.25 1.94
C ASP A 96 8.55 23.95 3.41
N THR A 97 9.44 23.25 4.10
CA THR A 97 9.42 23.00 5.55
C THR A 97 10.78 23.30 6.15
N ASP A 98 10.80 23.74 7.41
CA ASP A 98 12.04 23.91 8.19
C ASP A 98 12.43 22.61 8.93
N LEU A 99 11.63 21.54 8.81
CA LEU A 99 11.93 20.26 9.42
C LEU A 99 13.16 19.65 8.76
N SER A 100 14.15 19.29 9.58
CA SER A 100 15.36 18.62 9.11
C SER A 100 15.31 17.14 9.45
N THR A 101 15.36 16.31 8.42
CA THR A 101 15.43 14.84 8.54
C THR A 101 16.81 14.34 8.15
N ARG A 102 17.12 13.10 8.55
CA ARG A 102 18.32 12.37 8.12
C ARG A 102 17.95 11.11 7.35
N ALA A 103 18.89 10.60 6.56
CA ALA A 103 18.73 9.31 5.88
C ALA A 103 18.68 8.15 6.88
N PHE A 104 17.98 7.09 6.50
CA PHE A 104 17.94 5.82 7.21
C PHE A 104 19.28 5.10 7.10
N SER A 105 19.67 4.42 8.17
CA SER A 105 20.75 3.45 8.20
C SER A 105 20.25 2.12 8.77
N SER A 106 20.95 1.02 8.50
CA SER A 106 20.60 -0.29 9.07
C SER A 106 20.61 -0.32 10.61
N ALA A 107 21.33 0.61 11.26
CA ALA A 107 21.31 0.77 12.71
C ALA A 107 19.98 1.32 13.26
N ASP A 108 19.15 1.91 12.39
CA ASP A 108 17.85 2.48 12.75
C ASP A 108 16.70 1.47 12.70
N ALA A 109 16.96 0.23 12.27
CA ALA A 109 15.93 -0.78 12.03
C ALA A 109 15.03 -1.01 13.25
N ASP A 110 15.61 -1.16 14.45
CA ASP A 110 14.84 -1.39 15.68
C ASP A 110 13.91 -0.20 16.00
N ALA A 111 14.45 1.02 15.95
CA ALA A 111 13.69 2.24 16.24
C ALA A 111 12.59 2.49 15.20
N PHE A 112 12.87 2.26 13.92
CA PHE A 112 11.89 2.35 12.85
C PHE A 112 10.75 1.35 13.04
N LEU A 113 11.06 0.07 13.30
CA LEU A 113 10.04 -0.97 13.48
C LEU A 113 9.16 -0.68 14.69
N GLU A 114 9.73 -0.17 15.79
CA GLU A 114 8.96 0.28 16.96
C GLU A 114 7.95 1.37 16.58
N VAL A 115 8.40 2.43 15.92
CA VAL A 115 7.53 3.55 15.50
C VAL A 115 6.48 3.09 14.47
N ASN A 116 6.88 2.30 13.47
CA ASN A 116 6.00 1.77 12.43
C ASN A 116 4.86 0.96 13.05
N ASN A 117 5.20 -0.02 13.89
CA ASN A 117 4.21 -0.95 14.44
C ASN A 117 3.26 -0.25 15.43
N ARG A 118 3.73 0.76 16.16
CA ARG A 118 2.87 1.60 17.02
C ARG A 118 1.93 2.48 16.20
N ALA A 119 2.46 3.18 15.18
CA ALA A 119 1.68 4.10 14.36
C ALA A 119 0.64 3.38 13.48
N PHE A 120 0.99 2.19 12.97
CA PHE A 120 0.18 1.38 12.09
C PHE A 120 -0.47 0.17 12.78
N HIS A 121 -0.58 0.12 14.10
CA HIS A 121 -1.15 -1.02 14.83
C HIS A 121 -2.56 -1.44 14.37
N TRP A 122 -3.30 -0.54 13.71
CA TRP A 122 -4.64 -0.76 13.16
C TRP A 122 -4.65 -1.14 11.67
N HIS A 123 -3.53 -1.00 10.97
CA HIS A 123 -3.45 -1.12 9.52
C HIS A 123 -3.22 -2.57 9.09
N PRO A 124 -4.05 -3.14 8.20
CA PRO A 124 -4.00 -4.56 7.84
C PRO A 124 -2.65 -5.02 7.22
N ASP A 125 -1.96 -4.13 6.49
CA ASP A 125 -0.74 -4.48 5.74
C ASP A 125 0.55 -3.81 6.25
N GLN A 126 0.45 -2.88 7.20
CA GLN A 126 1.60 -2.09 7.69
C GLN A 126 1.84 -2.30 9.19
N SER A 127 0.93 -2.98 9.89
CA SER A 127 1.13 -3.40 11.28
C SER A 127 2.15 -4.54 11.37
N ASP A 128 2.77 -4.68 12.54
CA ASP A 128 3.58 -5.85 12.90
C ASP A 128 4.63 -6.22 11.83
N LEU A 129 5.28 -5.21 11.25
CA LEU A 129 6.41 -5.36 10.35
C LEU A 129 7.57 -5.97 11.11
N THR A 130 8.20 -6.98 10.53
CA THR A 130 9.34 -7.71 11.11
C THR A 130 10.67 -7.24 10.52
N HIS A 131 11.78 -7.58 11.19
CA HIS A 131 13.12 -7.37 10.64
C HIS A 131 13.34 -8.08 9.31
N GLU A 132 12.77 -9.27 9.12
CA GLU A 132 12.90 -10.01 7.88
C GLU A 132 12.17 -9.30 6.73
N GLU A 133 10.93 -8.85 6.95
CA GLU A 133 10.16 -8.09 5.96
C GLU A 133 10.81 -6.74 5.65
N LEU A 134 11.35 -6.04 6.66
CA LEU A 134 12.12 -4.81 6.44
C LEU A 134 13.37 -5.09 5.60
N ALA A 135 14.13 -6.13 5.92
CA ALA A 135 15.32 -6.50 5.14
C ALA A 135 14.97 -6.85 3.69
N GLN A 136 13.84 -7.52 3.46
CA GLN A 136 13.33 -7.79 2.12
C GLN A 136 12.99 -6.50 1.38
N LYS A 137 12.26 -5.56 2.01
CA LYS A 137 11.96 -4.25 1.42
C LYS A 137 13.22 -3.43 1.11
N CYS A 138 14.22 -3.46 2.00
CA CYS A 138 15.51 -2.79 1.78
C CYS A 138 16.39 -3.46 0.70
N ALA A 139 16.08 -4.70 0.30
CA ALA A 139 16.77 -5.40 -0.78
C ALA A 139 16.13 -5.18 -2.16
N GLU A 140 14.96 -4.53 -2.22
CA GLU A 140 14.28 -4.23 -3.47
C GLU A 140 15.07 -3.24 -4.34
N PRO A 141 15.05 -3.35 -5.68
CA PRO A 141 15.82 -2.46 -6.57
C PRO A 141 15.43 -0.98 -6.48
N TRP A 142 14.22 -0.68 -6.00
CA TRP A 142 13.73 0.69 -5.82
C TRP A 142 14.18 1.32 -4.50
N PHE A 143 14.74 0.54 -3.58
CA PHE A 143 15.12 1.04 -2.26
C PHE A 143 16.27 2.03 -2.36
N ASP A 144 16.07 3.20 -1.74
CA ASP A 144 17.08 4.23 -1.55
C ASP A 144 17.10 4.66 -0.08
N PRO A 145 18.18 4.42 0.69
CA PRO A 145 18.27 4.86 2.09
C PRO A 145 18.23 6.38 2.24
N ASP A 146 18.68 7.14 1.23
CA ASP A 146 18.63 8.60 1.25
C ASP A 146 17.20 9.12 1.10
N GLY A 147 16.34 8.36 0.42
CA GLY A 147 14.89 8.59 0.28
C GLY A 147 14.06 8.09 1.47
N PHE A 148 14.69 7.44 2.46
CA PHE A 148 14.03 7.00 3.67
C PHE A 148 14.37 7.96 4.82
N ARG A 149 13.50 8.96 4.99
CA ARG A 149 13.74 10.14 5.83
C ARG A 149 13.30 9.89 7.26
N LEU A 150 14.20 10.06 8.22
CA LEU A 150 13.96 9.88 9.65
C LEU A 150 14.02 11.23 10.38
N PHE A 151 13.06 11.45 11.29
CA PHE A 151 13.03 12.63 12.15
C PHE A 151 13.17 12.23 13.61
N GLU A 152 14.18 12.77 14.28
CA GLU A 152 14.40 12.59 15.71
C GLU A 152 13.94 13.80 16.49
N LEU A 153 13.29 13.55 17.63
CA LEU A 153 12.90 14.57 18.58
C LEU A 153 13.11 14.03 19.99
N GLU A 154 13.64 14.87 20.89
CA GLU A 154 13.87 14.50 22.30
C GLU A 154 14.78 13.24 22.45
N GLY A 155 15.71 13.04 21.51
CA GLY A 155 16.70 11.95 21.54
C GLY A 155 16.18 10.58 21.10
N ARG A 156 15.00 10.52 20.45
CA ARG A 156 14.45 9.29 19.88
C ARG A 156 13.78 9.55 18.53
N LEU A 157 13.54 8.48 17.77
CA LEU A 157 12.81 8.55 16.51
C LEU A 157 11.35 8.99 16.77
N ALA A 158 10.95 10.10 16.17
CA ALA A 158 9.63 10.68 16.34
C ALA A 158 8.71 10.43 15.14
N GLY A 159 9.28 10.15 13.98
CA GLY A 159 8.54 9.79 12.78
C GLY A 159 9.47 9.59 11.59
N PHE A 160 8.89 9.15 10.49
CA PHE A 160 9.61 8.91 9.25
C PHE A 160 8.74 9.22 8.04
N CYS A 161 9.40 9.45 6.91
CA CYS A 161 8.82 9.49 5.58
C CYS A 161 9.69 8.63 4.65
N TRP A 162 9.23 7.43 4.34
CA TRP A 162 9.85 6.54 3.37
C TRP A 162 9.31 6.85 1.99
N THR A 163 10.18 7.24 1.07
CA THR A 163 9.83 7.54 -0.32
C THR A 163 10.25 6.42 -1.27
N LYS A 164 9.64 6.37 -2.45
CA LYS A 164 9.97 5.46 -3.54
C LYS A 164 9.95 6.21 -4.87
N VAL A 165 10.86 5.89 -5.78
CA VAL A 165 10.90 6.47 -7.13
C VAL A 165 10.42 5.44 -8.15
N HIS A 166 9.41 5.80 -8.94
CA HIS A 166 8.92 5.03 -10.07
C HIS A 166 9.50 5.60 -11.36
N ALA A 167 10.71 5.15 -11.70
CA ALA A 167 11.46 5.67 -12.85
C ALA A 167 10.94 5.14 -14.20
N ASP A 168 10.18 4.05 -14.17
CA ASP A 168 9.55 3.37 -15.30
C ASP A 168 8.15 3.91 -15.65
N GLU A 169 7.53 4.67 -14.74
CA GLU A 169 6.31 5.42 -15.05
C GLU A 169 6.59 6.54 -16.07
N THR A 170 5.58 6.84 -16.90
CA THR A 170 5.66 7.92 -17.89
C THR A 170 4.53 8.93 -17.66
N PRO A 171 4.81 10.12 -17.09
CA PRO A 171 6.12 10.58 -16.61
C PRO A 171 6.58 9.89 -15.31
N PRO A 172 7.89 9.90 -14.99
CA PRO A 172 8.39 9.38 -13.72
C PRO A 172 7.74 10.08 -12.52
N ALA A 173 7.44 9.31 -11.48
CA ALA A 173 6.74 9.79 -10.29
C ALA A 173 7.48 9.40 -9.01
N GLY A 174 7.34 10.26 -8.01
CA GLY A 174 7.77 9.98 -6.64
C GLY A 174 6.59 9.55 -5.79
N GLU A 175 6.77 8.54 -4.96
CA GLU A 175 5.76 8.04 -4.03
C GLU A 175 6.19 8.35 -2.58
N ILE A 176 5.25 8.81 -1.76
CA ILE A 176 5.35 8.70 -0.31
C ILE A 176 4.90 7.28 0.07
N TYR A 177 5.85 6.35 0.09
CA TYR A 177 5.60 4.92 0.24
C TYR A 177 5.03 4.56 1.61
N ALA A 178 5.61 5.16 2.67
CA ALA A 178 5.08 5.07 4.02
C ALA A 178 5.45 6.32 4.81
N ILE A 179 4.51 6.84 5.59
CA ILE A 179 4.73 7.99 6.46
C ILE A 179 4.03 7.78 7.79
N ALA A 180 4.75 8.02 8.88
CA ALA A 180 4.19 7.91 10.21
C ALA A 180 4.89 8.83 11.21
N VAL A 181 4.14 9.17 12.25
CA VAL A 181 4.62 9.83 13.47
C VAL A 181 4.32 8.89 14.62
N ASP A 182 5.27 8.74 15.55
CA ASP A 182 5.01 7.96 16.77
C ASP A 182 3.84 8.59 17.56
N PRO A 183 2.91 7.78 18.08
CA PRO A 183 1.74 8.27 18.83
C PRO A 183 2.03 9.28 19.94
N ASP A 184 3.17 9.21 20.62
CA ASP A 184 3.50 10.14 21.71
C ASP A 184 3.85 11.57 21.20
N PHE A 185 4.15 11.71 19.91
CA PHE A 185 4.44 12.99 19.26
C PHE A 185 3.30 13.50 18.37
N HIS A 186 2.12 12.85 18.41
CA HIS A 186 0.94 13.30 17.69
C HIS A 186 0.44 14.68 18.17
N GLY A 187 -0.33 15.35 17.32
CA GLY A 187 -0.89 16.67 17.61
C GLY A 187 0.09 17.84 17.54
N ARG A 188 1.35 17.60 17.14
CA ARG A 188 2.42 18.61 17.01
C ARG A 188 2.67 19.10 15.57
N GLY A 189 1.84 18.70 14.61
CA GLY A 189 2.00 19.06 13.20
C GLY A 189 3.06 18.25 12.43
N LEU A 190 3.78 17.34 13.07
CA LEU A 190 4.92 16.61 12.48
C LEU A 190 4.58 15.81 11.21
N GLY A 191 3.36 15.26 11.10
CA GLY A 191 2.95 14.52 9.91
C GLY A 191 2.92 15.39 8.64
N ARG A 192 2.54 16.67 8.79
CA ARG A 192 2.59 17.65 7.70
C ARG A 192 4.03 17.93 7.30
N GLU A 193 4.87 18.22 8.29
CA GLU A 193 6.26 18.61 8.05
C GLU A 193 7.08 17.46 7.45
N LEU A 194 6.91 16.23 7.95
CA LEU A 194 7.54 15.03 7.38
C LEU A 194 7.13 14.79 5.92
N LEU A 195 5.86 15.00 5.60
CA LEU A 195 5.36 14.86 4.24
C LEU A 195 5.99 15.91 3.31
N LEU A 196 6.07 17.16 3.76
CA LEU A 196 6.71 18.23 2.98
C LEU A 196 8.19 17.96 2.75
N ASP A 197 8.92 17.48 3.77
CA ASP A 197 10.33 17.08 3.65
C ASP A 197 10.51 15.93 2.64
N GLY A 198 9.68 14.89 2.72
CA GLY A 198 9.71 13.79 1.75
C GLY A 198 9.41 14.23 0.32
N LEU A 199 8.43 15.12 0.13
CA LEU A 199 8.12 15.70 -1.18
C LEU A 199 9.24 16.62 -1.70
N ALA A 200 9.90 17.35 -0.81
CA ALA A 200 11.06 18.18 -1.16
C ALA A 200 12.24 17.31 -1.59
N TRP A 201 12.49 16.19 -0.89
CA TRP A 201 13.49 15.19 -1.30
C TRP A 201 13.20 14.66 -2.71
N LEU A 202 11.96 14.24 -2.97
CA LEU A 202 11.53 13.77 -4.30
C LEU A 202 11.70 14.85 -5.38
N ALA A 203 11.36 16.10 -5.08
CA ALA A 203 11.57 17.21 -6.02
C ALA A 203 13.07 17.44 -6.29
N GLY A 204 13.92 17.27 -5.28
CA GLY A 204 15.38 17.30 -5.39
C GLY A 204 15.94 16.21 -6.32
N GLN A 205 15.24 15.08 -6.48
CA GLN A 205 15.57 14.04 -7.46
C GLN A 205 15.14 14.41 -8.90
N GLY A 206 14.61 15.60 -9.13
CA GLY A 206 14.17 16.08 -10.45
C GLY A 206 12.76 15.60 -10.85
N LEU A 207 12.02 14.98 -9.94
CA LEU A 207 10.66 14.52 -10.17
C LEU A 207 9.69 15.71 -10.17
N ARG A 208 8.67 15.63 -11.03
CA ARG A 208 7.66 16.69 -11.17
C ARG A 208 6.29 16.32 -10.59
N HIS A 209 6.12 15.06 -10.18
CA HIS A 209 4.87 14.54 -9.66
C HIS A 209 5.15 13.69 -8.43
N GLY A 210 4.39 13.96 -7.37
CA GLY A 210 4.37 13.18 -6.13
C GLY A 210 3.03 12.48 -5.99
N MET A 211 3.04 11.24 -5.52
CA MET A 211 1.85 10.43 -5.29
C MET A 211 1.92 9.68 -3.97
N LEU A 212 0.77 9.18 -3.51
CA LEU A 212 0.66 8.30 -2.35
C LEU A 212 -0.62 7.48 -2.42
N TYR A 213 -0.66 6.41 -1.63
CA TYR A 213 -1.86 5.62 -1.39
C TYR A 213 -2.38 5.84 0.04
N VAL A 214 -3.69 5.94 0.20
CA VAL A 214 -4.33 6.15 1.50
C VAL A 214 -5.69 5.46 1.58
N GLU A 215 -5.98 4.84 2.72
CA GLU A 215 -7.29 4.25 3.00
C GLU A 215 -8.38 5.35 2.92
N SER A 216 -9.46 5.05 2.18
CA SER A 216 -10.55 6.00 1.90
C SER A 216 -11.24 6.55 3.16
N ASP A 217 -11.21 5.79 4.25
CA ASP A 217 -11.81 6.16 5.54
C ASP A 217 -10.84 6.85 6.51
N ASN A 218 -9.55 7.00 6.14
CA ASN A 218 -8.56 7.75 6.92
C ASN A 218 -8.79 9.27 6.81
N ARG A 219 -9.86 9.75 7.45
CA ARG A 219 -10.31 11.15 7.41
C ARG A 219 -9.27 12.16 7.92
N HIS A 220 -8.32 11.71 8.76
CA HIS A 220 -7.26 12.59 9.23
C HIS A 220 -6.23 12.82 8.13
N ALA A 221 -5.66 11.75 7.58
CA ALA A 221 -4.69 11.83 6.49
C ALA A 221 -5.28 12.47 5.23
N ASN A 222 -6.52 12.10 4.86
CA ASN A 222 -7.21 12.66 3.69
C ASN A 222 -7.39 14.18 3.77
N ARG A 223 -7.66 14.75 4.95
CA ARG A 223 -7.72 16.21 5.14
C ARG A 223 -6.36 16.87 4.95
N LEU A 224 -5.32 16.29 5.55
CA LEU A 224 -3.95 16.79 5.41
C LEU A 224 -3.50 16.79 3.94
N TYR A 225 -3.74 15.69 3.22
CA TYR A 225 -3.36 15.59 1.82
C TYR A 225 -4.13 16.60 0.95
N ASP A 226 -5.44 16.78 1.17
CA ASP A 226 -6.25 17.78 0.47
C ASP A 226 -5.73 19.21 0.70
N GLU A 227 -5.41 19.56 1.95
CA GLU A 227 -4.82 20.87 2.33
C GLU A 227 -3.46 21.12 1.68
N LEU A 228 -2.72 20.05 1.33
CA LEU A 228 -1.43 20.11 0.65
C LEU A 228 -1.53 20.01 -0.88
N GLY A 229 -2.76 20.06 -1.41
CA GLY A 229 -3.04 20.11 -2.84
C GLY A 229 -2.97 18.77 -3.54
N PHE A 230 -3.00 17.65 -2.80
CA PHE A 230 -3.21 16.34 -3.41
C PHE A 230 -4.63 16.22 -3.95
N ARG A 231 -4.76 15.50 -5.06
CA ARG A 231 -6.03 15.19 -5.72
C ARG A 231 -6.10 13.69 -5.98
N ARG A 232 -7.28 13.10 -5.76
CA ARG A 232 -7.50 11.70 -6.07
C ARG A 232 -7.44 11.49 -7.58
N SER A 233 -6.54 10.62 -8.01
CA SER A 233 -6.39 10.22 -9.41
C SER A 233 -7.03 8.87 -9.68
N ARG A 234 -7.04 7.96 -8.70
CA ARG A 234 -7.50 6.57 -8.86
C ARG A 234 -8.12 6.02 -7.57
N ILE A 235 -8.97 5.02 -7.71
CA ILE A 235 -9.46 4.18 -6.60
C ILE A 235 -9.08 2.74 -6.91
N ASP A 236 -8.32 2.11 -6.02
CA ASP A 236 -8.10 0.66 -6.04
C ASP A 236 -9.00 0.04 -4.98
N ARG A 237 -9.82 -0.93 -5.38
CA ARG A 237 -10.89 -1.48 -4.54
C ARG A 237 -10.62 -2.94 -4.20
N ALA A 238 -10.60 -3.24 -2.92
CA ALA A 238 -10.55 -4.60 -2.43
C ALA A 238 -11.96 -5.14 -2.17
N PHE A 239 -12.20 -6.35 -2.65
CA PHE A 239 -13.32 -7.19 -2.30
C PHE A 239 -12.82 -8.37 -1.49
N GLN A 240 -13.61 -8.83 -0.53
CA GLN A 240 -13.29 -10.02 0.25
C GLN A 240 -14.41 -11.06 0.23
N ARG A 241 -14.02 -12.33 0.32
CA ARG A 241 -14.93 -13.45 0.60
C ARG A 241 -14.27 -14.37 1.62
N ILE A 242 -14.95 -14.61 2.74
CA ILE A 242 -14.44 -15.50 3.79
C ILE A 242 -15.13 -16.85 3.67
N VAL A 243 -14.34 -17.92 3.61
CA VAL A 243 -14.82 -19.29 3.54
C VAL A 243 -14.19 -20.15 4.63
N ARG A 244 -14.90 -21.20 5.00
CA ARG A 244 -14.52 -22.20 6.01
C ARG A 244 -14.64 -23.59 5.43
#